data_AF-A0A3N1IWA9-F1
#
_entry.id   AF-A0A3N1IWA9-F1
#
_cell.length_a   1.000
_cell.length_b   1.000
_cell.length_c   1.000
_cell.angle_alpha   90.00
_cell.angle_beta   90.00
_cell.angle_gamma   90.00
#
_symmetry.space_group_name_H-M   'P 1'
#
loop_
_entity.id
_entity.type
_entity.pdbx_description
1 polymer ?
#
loop_
_entity_poly.entity_id
_entity_poly.type
_entity_poly.pdbx_seq_one_letter_code
_entity_poly.pdbx_strand_id
1 'polypeptide(L)'
;MTTDNTDLTALARRALLEVTEESTVGSSVGTTDEGDGVVSVLFANRMPGYPGWRWTVSIAQVEGDEPTVLEVELMPGDGSLLAPDWVPWSERLADYRAAQEGEEHGDGDSDDDADADDDADESDEDDEDYESDDEDDDDESDDDDESDDDDDADDDDDADDDEDDDDDESDDDDFDDDEDDLPESDDDEIDGVDVDELDDQR
;
A
#
# COMPACT_ATOMS: atom_id res chain seq x y z
N MET A 1 15.42 -4.81 37.72
CA MET A 1 14.51 -3.71 38.11
C MET A 1 13.26 -3.96 37.29
N THR A 2 12.12 -4.32 37.88
CA THR A 2 10.90 -4.61 37.09
C THR A 2 10.33 -3.27 36.61
N THR A 3 10.36 -2.99 35.30
CA THR A 3 9.78 -1.77 34.74
C THR A 3 8.29 -1.76 35.04
N ASP A 4 7.81 -0.70 35.72
CA ASP A 4 6.39 -0.56 36.04
C ASP A 4 5.57 -0.31 34.76
N ASN A 5 4.37 -0.88 34.69
CA ASN A 5 3.48 -0.75 33.52
C ASN A 5 3.17 0.72 33.13
N THR A 6 3.21 1.62 34.11
CA THR A 6 3.06 3.07 33.87
C THR A 6 4.21 3.66 33.03
N ASP A 7 5.43 3.15 33.19
CA ASP A 7 6.60 3.58 32.44
C ASP A 7 6.53 3.10 30.98
N LEU A 8 6.15 1.84 30.77
CA LEU A 8 5.87 1.29 29.43
C LEU A 8 4.75 2.06 28.73
N THR A 9 3.71 2.46 29.45
CA THR A 9 2.62 3.29 28.90
C THR A 9 3.13 4.66 28.44
N ALA A 10 4.05 5.28 29.19
CA ALA A 10 4.63 6.57 28.84
C ALA A 10 5.55 6.46 27.62
N LEU A 11 6.40 5.42 27.58
CA LEU A 11 7.25 5.07 26.43
C LEU A 11 6.39 4.85 25.17
N ALA A 12 5.36 4.01 25.27
CA ALA A 12 4.44 3.73 24.17
C ALA A 12 3.73 4.99 23.66
N ARG A 13 3.24 5.82 24.57
CA ARG A 13 2.57 7.07 24.18
C ARG A 13 3.52 8.01 23.44
N ARG A 14 4.77 8.12 23.87
CA ARG A 14 5.76 8.94 23.18
C ARG A 14 6.02 8.44 21.77
N ALA A 15 6.23 7.13 21.60
CA ALA A 15 6.43 6.52 20.28
C ALA A 15 5.22 6.72 19.36
N LEU A 16 3.99 6.59 19.87
CA LEU A 16 2.77 6.89 19.09
C LEU A 16 2.76 8.33 18.56
N LEU A 17 3.21 9.28 19.36
CA LEU A 17 3.23 10.70 18.97
C LEU A 17 4.33 11.03 17.94
N GLU A 18 5.22 10.08 17.64
CA GLU A 18 6.19 10.21 16.54
C GLU A 18 5.55 9.87 15.17
N VAL A 19 4.47 9.09 15.15
CA VAL A 19 3.80 8.62 13.92
C VAL A 19 2.39 9.19 13.71
N THR A 20 1.74 9.70 14.75
CA THR A 20 0.39 10.27 14.63
C THR A 20 0.17 11.47 15.57
N GLU A 21 -0.87 12.25 15.28
CA GLU A 21 -1.23 13.39 16.11
C GLU A 21 -1.81 12.97 17.47
N GLU A 22 -1.60 13.77 18.51
CA GLU A 22 -2.20 13.51 19.84
C GLU A 22 -3.74 13.42 19.80
N SER A 23 -4.37 14.09 18.83
CA SER A 23 -5.82 14.10 18.62
C SER A 23 -6.38 12.70 18.33
N THR A 24 -5.61 11.84 17.68
CA THR A 24 -6.02 10.49 17.24
C THR A 24 -5.82 9.44 18.33
N VAL A 25 -5.02 9.73 19.36
CA VAL A 25 -4.66 8.81 20.44
C VAL A 25 -5.57 9.03 21.65
N GLY A 26 -6.26 7.97 22.07
CA GLY A 26 -7.13 7.93 23.22
C GLY A 26 -6.42 7.57 24.53
N SER A 27 -7.22 7.20 25.53
CA SER A 27 -6.71 6.69 26.81
C SER A 27 -6.04 5.33 26.62
N SER A 28 -5.07 5.01 27.48
CA SER A 28 -4.55 3.64 27.55
C SER A 28 -5.68 2.68 27.95
N VAL A 29 -5.76 1.58 27.22
CA VAL A 29 -6.80 0.54 27.37
C VAL A 29 -6.26 -0.61 28.22
N GLY A 30 -4.99 -0.97 28.03
CA GLY A 30 -4.34 -2.02 28.79
C GLY A 30 -3.01 -2.44 28.17
N THR A 31 -2.47 -3.54 28.68
CA THR A 31 -1.25 -4.17 28.17
C THR A 31 -1.46 -5.67 28.03
N THR A 32 -0.87 -6.26 27.00
CA THR A 32 -0.84 -7.71 26.76
C THR A 32 0.61 -8.19 26.80
N ASP A 33 0.87 -9.31 27.48
CA ASP A 33 2.15 -10.00 27.43
C ASP A 33 2.14 -10.93 26.21
N GLU A 34 3.01 -10.67 25.24
CA GLU A 34 3.09 -11.43 23.98
C GLU A 34 4.05 -12.63 24.12
N GLY A 35 4.70 -12.77 25.29
CA GLY A 35 5.76 -13.74 25.53
C GLY A 35 7.14 -13.22 25.13
N ASP A 36 8.19 -13.98 25.49
CA ASP A 36 9.58 -13.73 25.10
C ASP A 36 10.10 -12.30 25.41
N GLY A 37 9.56 -11.67 26.46
CA GLY A 37 9.93 -10.32 26.86
C GLY A 37 9.29 -9.23 26.03
N VAL A 38 8.24 -9.51 25.24
CA VAL A 38 7.50 -8.51 24.47
C VAL A 38 6.18 -8.17 25.17
N VAL A 39 5.93 -6.86 25.33
CA VAL A 39 4.69 -6.33 25.89
C VAL A 39 4.04 -5.38 24.90
N SER A 40 2.80 -5.67 24.55
CA SER A 40 1.95 -4.80 23.74
C SER A 40 1.19 -3.83 24.62
N VAL A 41 1.35 -2.53 24.39
CA VAL A 41 0.59 -1.46 25.07
C VAL A 41 -0.50 -0.95 24.14
N LEU A 42 -1.76 -1.00 24.60
CA LEU A 42 -2.93 -0.67 23.80
C LEU A 42 -3.53 0.69 24.19
N PHE A 43 -3.88 1.51 23.20
CA PHE A 43 -4.62 2.76 23.37
C PHE A 43 -5.88 2.76 22.52
N ALA A 44 -6.91 3.45 23.00
CA ALA A 44 -8.11 3.68 22.21
C ALA A 44 -7.77 4.55 20.99
N ASN A 45 -8.33 4.24 19.83
CA ASN A 45 -8.23 5.10 18.66
C ASN A 45 -9.37 6.13 18.64
N ARG A 46 -9.09 7.33 18.13
CA ARG A 46 -10.06 8.42 17.95
C ARG A 46 -10.26 8.83 16.49
N MET A 47 -9.58 8.19 15.53
CA MET A 47 -9.75 8.51 14.12
C MET A 47 -11.16 8.11 13.63
N PRO A 48 -11.92 9.02 12.99
CA PRO A 48 -13.28 8.75 12.54
C PRO A 48 -13.42 7.58 11.55
N GLY A 49 -12.40 7.36 10.72
CA GLY A 49 -12.38 6.29 9.71
C GLY A 49 -12.08 4.89 10.26
N TYR A 50 -11.67 4.79 11.52
CA TYR A 50 -11.24 3.54 12.15
C TYR A 50 -12.00 3.27 13.46
N PRO A 51 -13.35 3.26 13.44
CA PRO A 51 -14.14 2.99 14.64
C PRO A 51 -13.87 1.58 15.15
N GLY A 52 -13.65 1.43 16.47
CA GLY A 52 -13.36 0.14 17.10
C GLY A 52 -11.89 -0.30 17.04
N TRP A 53 -11.08 0.33 16.20
CA TRP A 53 -9.65 0.04 16.10
C TRP A 53 -8.90 0.54 17.34
N ARG A 54 -7.68 0.02 17.54
CA ARG A 54 -6.81 0.38 18.66
C ARG A 54 -5.41 0.61 18.16
N TRP A 55 -4.74 1.57 18.78
CA TRP A 55 -3.30 1.72 18.64
C TRP A 55 -2.63 0.67 19.52
N THR A 56 -1.65 -0.04 18.97
CA THR A 56 -0.82 -1.01 19.68
C THR A 56 0.63 -0.59 19.52
N VAL A 57 1.39 -0.64 20.61
CA VAL A 57 2.83 -0.43 20.60
C VAL A 57 3.49 -1.64 21.23
N SER A 58 4.27 -2.37 20.44
CA SER A 58 5.03 -3.53 20.91
C SER A 58 6.35 -3.06 21.48
N ILE A 59 6.67 -3.45 22.71
CA ILE A 59 7.87 -3.04 23.43
C ILE A 59 8.64 -4.29 23.85
N ALA A 60 9.93 -4.34 23.51
CA ALA A 60 10.85 -5.33 24.05
C ALA A 60 11.32 -4.94 25.45
N GLN A 61 11.27 -5.88 26.38
CA GLN A 61 11.72 -5.77 27.75
C GLN A 61 12.71 -6.91 28.04
N VAL A 62 14.00 -6.56 28.09
CA VAL A 62 15.07 -7.48 28.44
C VAL A 62 15.55 -7.18 29.85
N GLU A 63 15.75 -8.22 30.67
CA GLU A 63 16.19 -8.02 32.05
C GLU A 63 17.59 -7.39 32.10
N GLY A 64 17.67 -6.19 32.66
CA GLY A 64 18.94 -5.47 32.84
C GLY A 64 19.18 -4.37 31.81
N ASP A 65 18.37 -4.32 30.75
CA ASP A 65 18.41 -3.31 29.70
C ASP A 65 17.20 -2.36 29.77
N GLU A 66 17.31 -1.21 29.11
CA GLU A 66 16.21 -0.27 28.94
C GLU A 66 15.21 -0.80 27.90
N PRO A 67 13.89 -0.73 28.14
CA PRO A 67 12.90 -1.18 27.16
C PRO A 67 12.97 -0.39 25.85
N THR A 68 12.78 -1.09 24.73
CA THR A 68 12.82 -0.49 23.38
C THR A 68 11.51 -0.74 22.64
N VAL A 69 11.10 0.24 21.83
CA VAL A 69 9.90 0.11 20.99
C VAL A 69 10.28 -0.66 19.73
N LEU A 70 9.50 -1.69 19.42
CA LEU A 70 9.69 -2.52 18.23
C LEU A 70 8.87 -1.98 17.06
N GLU A 71 7.59 -1.74 17.28
CA GLU A 71 6.65 -1.28 16.25
C GLU A 71 5.50 -0.47 16.85
N VAL A 72 4.83 0.28 15.97
CA VAL A 72 3.58 0.98 16.27
C VAL A 72 2.60 0.67 15.16
N GLU A 73 1.45 0.13 15.52
CA GLU A 73 0.45 -0.32 14.56
C GLU A 73 -0.96 0.10 14.99
N LEU A 74 -1.85 0.19 14.01
CA LEU A 74 -3.28 0.39 14.21
C LEU A 74 -4.00 -0.90 13.84
N MET A 75 -4.54 -1.60 14.85
CA MET A 75 -5.14 -2.91 14.67
C MET A 75 -6.65 -2.89 14.91
N PRO A 76 -7.43 -3.70 14.17
CA PRO A 76 -8.85 -3.82 14.41
C PRO A 76 -9.11 -4.45 15.79
N GLY A 77 -10.00 -3.83 16.56
CA GLY A 77 -10.44 -4.32 17.85
C GLY A 77 -11.89 -4.78 17.82
N ASP A 78 -12.45 -4.99 19.02
CA ASP A 78 -13.86 -5.32 19.17
C ASP A 78 -14.75 -4.20 18.61
N GLY A 79 -15.66 -4.56 17.70
CA GLY A 79 -16.54 -3.61 17.01
C GLY A 79 -15.89 -2.86 15.84
N SER A 80 -14.69 -3.25 15.40
CA SER A 80 -14.08 -2.69 14.19
C SER A 80 -14.87 -3.02 12.93
N LEU A 81 -15.01 -2.03 12.05
CA LEU A 81 -15.43 -2.27 10.67
C LEU A 81 -14.26 -2.91 9.92
N LEU A 82 -14.48 -4.14 9.45
CA LEU A 82 -13.53 -4.90 8.64
C LEU A 82 -13.92 -4.81 7.16
N ALA A 83 -12.92 -4.97 6.30
CA ALA A 83 -13.15 -5.12 4.87
C ALA A 83 -14.00 -6.38 4.60
N PRO A 84 -14.80 -6.39 3.52
CA PRO A 84 -15.44 -7.61 3.06
C PRO A 84 -14.37 -8.61 2.57
N ASP A 85 -14.79 -9.86 2.36
CA ASP A 85 -13.93 -10.87 1.74
C ASP A 85 -13.38 -10.38 0.39
N TRP A 86 -12.13 -10.75 0.12
CA TRP A 86 -11.51 -10.41 -1.15
C TRP A 86 -12.14 -11.23 -2.28
N VAL A 87 -12.36 -10.57 -3.41
CA VAL A 87 -12.91 -11.18 -4.63
C VAL A 87 -11.84 -11.08 -5.72
N PRO A 88 -11.52 -12.18 -6.43
CA PRO A 88 -10.57 -12.16 -7.54
C PRO A 88 -10.85 -11.06 -8.54
N TRP A 89 -9.77 -10.51 -9.09
CA TRP A 89 -9.88 -9.44 -10.07
C TRP A 89 -10.67 -9.90 -11.32
N SER A 90 -10.48 -11.14 -11.76
CA SER A 90 -11.19 -11.72 -12.91
C SER A 90 -12.70 -11.75 -12.71
N GLU A 91 -13.15 -12.10 -11.51
CA GLU A 91 -14.57 -12.12 -11.14
C GLU A 91 -15.14 -10.71 -11.08
N ARG A 92 -14.43 -9.76 -10.45
CA ARG A 92 -14.84 -8.35 -10.45
C ARG A 92 -14.98 -7.78 -11.86
N LEU A 93 -14.06 -8.15 -12.76
CA LEU A 93 -14.13 -7.69 -14.14
C LEU A 93 -15.28 -8.35 -14.92
N ALA A 94 -15.52 -9.65 -14.69
CA ALA A 94 -16.64 -10.34 -15.30
C ALA A 94 -17.98 -9.70 -14.89
N ASP A 95 -18.16 -9.43 -13.59
CA ASP A 95 -19.35 -8.73 -13.07
C ASP A 95 -19.48 -7.32 -13.67
N TYR A 96 -18.36 -6.58 -13.77
CA TYR A 96 -18.34 -5.26 -14.40
C TYR A 96 -18.77 -5.31 -15.87
N ARG A 97 -18.24 -6.26 -16.65
CA ARG A 97 -18.61 -6.45 -18.07
C ARG A 97 -20.08 -6.84 -18.22
N ALA A 98 -20.55 -7.78 -17.40
CA ALA A 98 -21.95 -8.19 -17.40
C ALA A 98 -22.90 -7.03 -17.04
N ALA A 99 -22.50 -6.14 -16.14
CA ALA A 99 -23.26 -4.95 -15.82
C ALA A 99 -23.35 -3.98 -17.01
N GLN A 100 -22.25 -3.78 -17.75
CA GLN A 100 -22.24 -2.93 -18.94
C GLN A 100 -23.13 -3.49 -20.07
N GLU A 101 -23.07 -4.80 -20.33
CA GLU A 101 -23.91 -5.46 -21.34
C GLU A 101 -25.41 -5.42 -20.97
N GLY A 102 -25.72 -5.53 -19.67
CA GLY A 102 -27.08 -5.42 -19.15
C GLY A 102 -27.66 -4.00 -19.18
N GLU A 103 -26.81 -2.98 -19.06
CA GLU A 103 -27.20 -1.58 -19.26
C GLU A 103 -27.46 -1.27 -20.74
N GLU A 104 -26.66 -1.81 -21.65
CA GLU A 104 -26.87 -1.68 -23.10
C GLU A 104 -28.12 -2.42 -23.62
N HIS A 105 -28.50 -3.53 -22.98
CA HIS A 105 -29.72 -4.28 -23.30
C HIS A 105 -30.97 -3.84 -22.50
N GLY A 106 -30.83 -2.90 -21.56
CA GLY A 106 -31.89 -2.49 -20.62
C GLY A 106 -32.89 -1.45 -21.15
N ASP A 107 -32.63 -0.81 -22.29
CA ASP A 107 -33.53 0.19 -22.92
C ASP A 107 -34.51 -0.40 -23.95
N GLY A 108 -34.58 -1.74 -24.07
CA GLY A 108 -35.41 -2.42 -25.06
C GLY A 108 -36.82 -2.86 -24.61
N ASP A 109 -37.14 -2.84 -23.31
CA ASP A 109 -38.43 -3.32 -22.79
C ASP A 109 -39.40 -2.16 -22.55
N SER A 110 -39.90 -1.61 -23.66
CA SER A 110 -41.19 -0.90 -23.68
C SER A 110 -42.12 -1.63 -24.65
N ASP A 111 -42.76 -2.69 -24.16
CA ASP A 111 -43.83 -3.39 -24.86
C ASP A 111 -45.04 -2.45 -25.07
N ASP A 112 -45.26 -2.13 -26.35
CA ASP A 112 -46.53 -2.09 -27.10
C ASP A 112 -47.65 -1.12 -26.66
N ASP A 113 -47.83 -0.06 -27.44
CA ASP A 113 -49.15 0.27 -28.00
C ASP A 113 -48.95 0.91 -29.38
N ALA A 114 -49.36 0.16 -30.40
CA ALA A 114 -49.25 0.51 -31.81
C ALA A 114 -50.09 1.73 -32.20
N ASP A 115 -49.47 2.69 -32.87
CA ASP A 115 -50.13 3.43 -33.96
C ASP A 115 -49.10 3.63 -35.09
N ALA A 116 -49.32 2.89 -36.16
CA ALA A 116 -48.54 2.95 -37.39
C ALA A 116 -48.91 4.21 -38.16
N ASP A 117 -47.96 5.11 -38.34
CA ASP A 117 -47.91 6.00 -39.51
C ASP A 117 -46.43 6.16 -39.91
N ASP A 118 -46.10 5.37 -40.93
CA ASP A 118 -45.15 5.57 -42.04
C ASP A 118 -44.44 6.93 -42.09
N ASP A 119 -43.12 6.93 -41.92
CA ASP A 119 -42.22 7.67 -42.81
C ASP A 119 -40.81 7.06 -42.67
N ALA A 120 -40.41 6.35 -43.72
CA ALA A 120 -39.07 5.84 -43.89
C ALA A 120 -38.09 7.00 -44.12
N ASP A 121 -37.02 7.07 -43.33
CA ASP A 121 -35.80 7.73 -43.77
C ASP A 121 -34.60 6.90 -43.32
N GLU A 122 -33.86 6.40 -44.30
CA GLU A 122 -32.65 5.62 -44.13
C GLU A 122 -31.47 6.56 -44.32
N SER A 123 -30.59 6.65 -43.32
CA SER A 123 -29.24 7.21 -43.40
C SER A 123 -28.51 6.67 -42.17
N ASP A 124 -27.81 5.54 -42.29
CA ASP A 124 -26.37 5.45 -42.59
C ASP A 124 -25.50 6.21 -41.55
N GLU A 125 -24.84 5.40 -40.72
CA GLU A 125 -23.46 5.51 -40.23
C GLU A 125 -22.95 6.89 -39.78
N ASP A 126 -22.72 7.06 -38.47
CA ASP A 126 -21.62 7.90 -37.95
C ASP A 126 -21.07 7.22 -36.68
N ASP A 127 -19.99 6.45 -36.91
CA ASP A 127 -19.05 5.95 -35.91
C ASP A 127 -18.01 7.07 -35.75
N GLU A 128 -18.22 7.97 -34.79
CA GLU A 128 -17.30 9.09 -34.52
C GLU A 128 -16.26 8.60 -33.50
N ASP A 129 -15.13 8.20 -34.06
CA ASP A 129 -13.85 8.00 -33.42
C ASP A 129 -13.39 9.27 -32.70
N TYR A 130 -13.22 9.18 -31.38
CA TYR A 130 -12.59 10.26 -30.61
C TYR A 130 -11.10 10.30 -30.94
N GLU A 131 -10.71 11.16 -31.87
CA GLU A 131 -9.31 11.53 -32.07
C GLU A 131 -8.76 12.19 -30.79
N SER A 132 -7.65 11.63 -30.30
CA SER A 132 -6.84 12.20 -29.22
C SER A 132 -6.14 13.46 -29.73
N ASP A 133 -6.56 14.62 -29.23
CA ASP A 133 -6.01 15.93 -29.56
C ASP A 133 -4.76 16.18 -28.70
N ASP A 134 -3.60 15.76 -29.20
CA ASP A 134 -2.29 16.21 -28.71
C ASP A 134 -1.98 17.58 -29.36
N GLU A 135 -2.37 18.68 -28.71
CA GLU A 135 -1.92 20.02 -29.07
C GLU A 135 -0.58 20.31 -28.34
N ASP A 136 0.51 20.18 -29.10
CA ASP A 136 1.83 20.76 -28.81
C ASP A 136 1.70 22.30 -28.74
N ASP A 137 1.92 22.88 -27.55
CA ASP A 137 2.00 24.33 -27.34
C ASP A 137 3.47 24.77 -27.33
N ASP A 138 4.01 24.98 -28.53
CA ASP A 138 5.27 25.65 -28.77
C ASP A 138 5.01 27.17 -28.92
N ASP A 139 5.22 27.97 -27.86
CA ASP A 139 5.34 29.43 -28.01
C ASP A 139 6.70 29.93 -27.51
N GLU A 140 7.56 30.15 -28.49
CA GLU A 140 8.86 30.80 -28.40
C GLU A 140 8.66 32.33 -28.45
N SER A 141 9.23 33.09 -27.51
CA SER A 141 10.13 34.25 -27.80
C SER A 141 10.33 35.21 -26.60
N ASP A 142 11.61 35.42 -26.29
CA ASP A 142 12.36 36.60 -25.82
C ASP A 142 11.62 37.87 -25.35
N ASP A 143 12.07 38.45 -24.21
CA ASP A 143 12.92 39.67 -24.18
C ASP A 143 13.25 40.10 -22.71
N ASP A 144 14.56 40.19 -22.43
CA ASP A 144 15.33 41.13 -21.57
C ASP A 144 14.71 41.81 -20.33
N ASP A 145 15.39 41.70 -19.16
CA ASP A 145 15.96 42.89 -18.49
C ASP A 145 17.06 42.51 -17.46
N GLU A 146 18.12 43.30 -17.49
CA GLU A 146 19.40 43.15 -16.81
C GLU A 146 19.36 43.63 -15.35
N SER A 147 20.17 43.05 -14.45
CA SER A 147 20.76 43.76 -13.30
C SER A 147 21.93 42.97 -12.73
N ASP A 148 23.13 43.54 -12.90
CA ASP A 148 24.36 43.25 -12.16
C ASP A 148 24.14 43.26 -10.63
N ASP A 149 24.80 42.34 -9.93
CA ASP A 149 25.48 42.66 -8.66
C ASP A 149 26.68 41.70 -8.51
N ASP A 150 27.87 42.27 -8.71
CA ASP A 150 29.15 41.77 -8.23
C ASP A 150 29.10 41.52 -6.71
N ASP A 151 29.78 40.51 -6.18
CA ASP A 151 30.92 40.71 -5.27
C ASP A 151 31.36 39.42 -4.53
N ASP A 152 32.69 39.33 -4.45
CA ASP A 152 33.54 38.65 -3.48
C ASP A 152 33.71 37.12 -3.49
N ALA A 153 34.74 36.73 -4.24
CA ALA A 153 35.68 35.69 -3.86
C ALA A 153 36.61 36.18 -2.73
N ASP A 154 36.79 35.35 -1.70
CA ASP A 154 37.92 35.24 -0.78
C ASP A 154 37.68 33.94 0.00
N ASP A 155 38.62 33.12 0.43
CA ASP A 155 40.04 32.87 0.18
C ASP A 155 40.32 31.60 1.03
N ASP A 156 41.39 30.91 0.69
CA ASP A 156 41.94 29.70 1.31
C ASP A 156 41.86 29.55 2.85
N ASP A 157 41.73 28.31 3.31
CA ASP A 157 42.61 27.80 4.37
C ASP A 157 42.87 26.29 4.18
N ASP A 158 44.06 26.04 3.63
CA ASP A 158 44.87 24.83 3.63
C ASP A 158 45.03 24.23 5.05
N ALA A 159 45.08 22.89 5.14
CA ALA A 159 46.25 22.14 5.63
C ALA A 159 45.90 20.68 5.98
N ASP A 160 46.54 19.77 5.24
CA ASP A 160 47.27 18.57 5.69
C ASP A 160 46.80 17.85 6.96
N ASP A 161 46.44 16.57 6.83
CA ASP A 161 47.02 15.54 7.70
C ASP A 161 47.29 14.26 6.91
N ASP A 162 48.44 13.67 7.26
CA ASP A 162 49.31 12.83 6.47
C ASP A 162 48.80 11.41 6.15
N GLU A 163 49.45 10.86 5.13
CA GLU A 163 49.49 9.47 4.67
C GLU A 163 49.95 8.48 5.76
N ASP A 164 49.46 7.23 5.68
CA ASP A 164 50.13 5.95 6.01
C ASP A 164 49.03 4.90 6.28
N ASP A 165 49.07 3.62 5.93
CA ASP A 165 49.94 2.76 5.11
C ASP A 165 49.27 1.36 5.18
N ASP A 166 49.46 0.56 4.15
CA ASP A 166 49.42 -0.92 4.06
C ASP A 166 48.38 -1.80 4.81
N ASP A 167 47.67 -2.64 4.04
CA ASP A 167 47.65 -4.13 4.05
C ASP A 167 46.40 -4.58 3.25
N ASP A 168 46.52 -5.18 2.05
CA ASP A 168 46.61 -6.64 1.83
C ASP A 168 45.69 -7.40 2.81
N GLU A 169 44.66 -8.13 2.41
CA GLU A 169 44.72 -9.24 1.48
C GLU A 169 43.30 -9.71 1.09
N SER A 170 43.22 -10.32 -0.09
CA SER A 170 42.04 -10.93 -0.69
C SER A 170 41.30 -11.87 0.28
N ASP A 171 40.00 -11.65 0.48
CA ASP A 171 39.09 -12.69 0.98
C ASP A 171 38.20 -13.12 -0.20
N ASP A 172 38.69 -14.16 -0.90
CA ASP A 172 37.84 -15.05 -1.68
C ASP A 172 36.91 -15.76 -0.69
N ASP A 173 35.76 -15.15 -0.38
CA ASP A 173 34.64 -15.85 0.22
C ASP A 173 34.03 -16.77 -0.86
N ASP A 174 34.55 -17.98 -0.90
CA ASP A 174 33.99 -19.16 -1.54
C ASP A 174 32.55 -19.32 -1.03
N PHE A 175 31.60 -18.77 -1.79
CA PHE A 175 30.18 -19.01 -1.61
C PHE A 175 29.91 -20.44 -2.10
N ASP A 176 30.19 -21.41 -1.22
CA ASP A 176 29.71 -22.79 -1.34
C ASP A 176 28.16 -22.72 -1.27
N ASP A 177 27.60 -22.54 -2.45
CA ASP A 177 26.19 -22.65 -2.79
C ASP A 177 25.80 -24.14 -2.70
N ASP A 178 25.62 -24.64 -1.48
CA ASP A 178 24.92 -25.90 -1.21
C ASP A 178 23.40 -25.69 -1.47
N GLU A 179 23.01 -25.50 -2.74
CA GLU A 179 21.63 -25.56 -3.25
C GLU A 179 21.19 -27.03 -3.48
N ASP A 180 21.53 -27.94 -2.57
CA ASP A 180 21.26 -29.38 -2.71
C ASP A 180 20.62 -29.99 -1.43
N ASP A 181 19.59 -29.35 -0.87
CA ASP A 181 18.59 -30.06 -0.02
C ASP A 181 17.26 -29.29 0.13
N LEU A 182 16.67 -28.86 -0.99
CA LEU A 182 15.23 -28.58 -1.00
C LEU A 182 14.51 -29.93 -1.13
N PRO A 183 13.61 -30.31 -0.20
CA PRO A 183 12.80 -31.49 -0.38
C PRO A 183 11.98 -31.30 -1.65
N GLU A 184 12.07 -32.25 -2.58
CA GLU A 184 11.14 -32.37 -3.70
C GLU A 184 9.73 -32.32 -3.09
N SER A 185 9.08 -31.18 -3.25
CA SER A 185 7.66 -31.09 -3.00
C SER A 185 7.05 -31.94 -4.09
N ASP A 186 6.46 -33.08 -3.73
CA ASP A 186 5.52 -33.83 -4.56
C ASP A 186 4.41 -32.84 -5.01
N ASP A 187 4.70 -32.07 -6.05
CA ASP A 187 3.74 -31.36 -6.89
C ASP A 187 3.31 -32.35 -7.99
N ASP A 188 2.79 -33.49 -7.54
CA ASP A 188 2.06 -34.44 -8.37
C ASP A 188 0.62 -34.48 -7.80
N GLU A 189 -0.34 -34.15 -8.68
CA GLU A 189 -1.80 -34.07 -8.49
C GLU A 189 -2.40 -32.74 -8.02
N ILE A 190 -2.18 -31.66 -8.79
CA ILE A 190 -3.34 -30.83 -9.19
C ILE A 190 -3.90 -31.45 -10.46
N ASP A 191 -4.91 -32.33 -10.29
CA ASP A 191 -5.78 -32.82 -11.36
C ASP A 191 -6.39 -31.59 -12.04
N GLY A 192 -5.88 -31.25 -13.22
CA GLY A 192 -6.43 -30.19 -14.04
C GLY A 192 -7.88 -30.55 -14.33
N VAL A 193 -8.81 -29.73 -13.84
CA VAL A 193 -10.20 -29.78 -14.26
C VAL A 193 -10.22 -29.56 -15.79
N ASP A 194 -10.41 -30.66 -16.53
CA ASP A 194 -10.71 -30.61 -17.96
C ASP A 194 -12.03 -29.85 -18.14
N VAL A 195 -11.92 -28.58 -18.51
CA VAL A 195 -13.08 -27.67 -18.68
C VAL A 195 -13.92 -28.01 -19.92
N ASP A 196 -13.49 -28.98 -20.72
CA ASP A 196 -14.16 -29.42 -21.95
C ASP A 196 -15.20 -30.55 -21.73
N GLU A 197 -15.34 -31.12 -20.51
CA GLU A 197 -16.31 -32.20 -20.24
C GLU A 197 -17.60 -31.73 -19.52
N LEU A 198 -18.09 -30.51 -19.79
CA LEU A 198 -19.41 -30.06 -19.31
C LEU A 198 -20.46 -29.83 -20.41
N ASP A 199 -20.16 -30.10 -21.68
CA ASP A 199 -21.09 -29.89 -22.80
C ASP A 199 -21.90 -31.13 -23.24
N ASP A 200 -21.87 -32.25 -22.49
CA ASP A 200 -22.60 -33.48 -22.92
C ASP A 200 -23.51 -34.10 -21.84
N GLN A 201 -24.07 -33.30 -20.93
CA GLN A 201 -25.19 -33.73 -20.09
C GLN A 201 -26.41 -32.80 -20.24
N ARG A 202 -27.09 -33.00 -21.38
CA ARG A 202 -28.49 -32.61 -21.62
C ARG A 202 -29.44 -33.79 -21.42
#